data_AF-A0A060Z4F9-F1
#
_entry.id   AF-A0A060Z4F9-F1
#
_cell.length_a   1.000
_cell.length_b   1.000
_cell.length_c   1.000
_cell.angle_alpha   90.00
_cell.angle_beta   90.00
_cell.angle_gamma   90.00
#
_symmetry.space_group_name_H-M   'P 1'
#
loop_
_entity.id
_entity.type
_entity.pdbx_description
1 polymer ?
#
loop_
_entity_poly.entity_id
_entity_poly.type
_entity_poly.pdbx_seq_one_letter_code
_entity_poly.pdbx_strand_id
1 'polypeptide(L)'
;MPSILLTFFWCFSVYPSILTCPSLSLFSGKCSAAALDVLANVFRDDLLLPILPLLKELLFHPEWVIKESGILVLGAIAEGCMQGMIAYLPELIPHLVQCLSDKKALVRSITCWTLSRYAHWVVSQPPDTYLKPLMTELLKRILDSNKRVQEAACR
;
A
#
# COMPACT_ATOMS: atom_id res chain seq x y z
N MET A 1 -22.40 13.90 11.13
CA MET A 1 -21.08 13.92 10.48
C MET A 1 -19.92 14.04 11.48
N PRO A 2 -19.82 13.09 12.43
CA PRO A 2 -18.51 12.63 12.93
C PRO A 2 -18.35 11.09 12.86
N SER A 3 -19.36 10.38 12.35
CA SER A 3 -19.55 8.96 12.59
C SER A 3 -18.55 8.04 11.87
N ILE A 4 -18.05 8.39 10.69
CA ILE A 4 -17.18 7.50 9.88
C ILE A 4 -15.72 7.53 10.33
N LEU A 5 -15.19 8.70 10.68
CA LEU A 5 -13.89 8.82 11.35
C LEU A 5 -13.93 8.21 12.74
N LEU A 6 -15.07 8.33 13.44
CA LEU A 6 -15.32 7.60 14.66
C LEU A 6 -15.35 6.09 14.43
N THR A 7 -15.89 5.54 13.33
CA THR A 7 -15.81 4.09 13.07
C THR A 7 -14.38 3.63 12.79
N PHE A 8 -13.58 4.44 12.09
CA PHE A 8 -12.14 4.19 11.89
C PHE A 8 -11.36 4.19 13.22
N PHE A 9 -11.66 5.14 14.11
CA PHE A 9 -11.07 5.20 15.46
C PHE A 9 -11.68 4.17 16.44
N TRP A 10 -12.96 3.82 16.33
CA TRP A 10 -13.64 2.83 17.16
C TRP A 10 -13.13 1.42 16.86
N CYS A 11 -12.86 1.12 15.59
CA CYS A 11 -12.24 -0.16 15.23
C CYS A 11 -10.83 -0.30 15.84
N PHE A 12 -10.11 0.82 16.02
CA PHE A 12 -8.81 0.87 16.69
C PHE A 12 -8.90 0.94 18.22
N SER A 13 -9.96 1.54 18.79
CA SER A 13 -10.05 1.85 20.22
C SER A 13 -10.89 0.85 21.03
N VAL A 14 -11.80 0.10 20.41
CA VAL A 14 -12.74 -0.78 21.14
C VAL A 14 -12.21 -2.20 21.39
N TYR A 15 -11.15 -2.65 20.72
CA TYR A 15 -10.67 -4.03 20.92
C TYR A 15 -9.14 -4.18 20.98
N PRO A 16 -8.50 -3.77 22.09
CA PRO A 16 -7.12 -4.16 22.37
C PRO A 16 -6.94 -5.69 22.48
N SER A 17 -8.03 -6.46 22.59
CA SER A 17 -8.02 -7.92 22.70
C SER A 17 -8.11 -8.68 21.36
N ILE A 18 -8.30 -8.00 20.22
CA ILE A 18 -8.34 -8.64 18.88
C ILE A 18 -6.95 -8.70 18.23
N LEU A 19 -5.99 -7.93 18.74
CA LEU A 19 -4.58 -7.91 18.33
C LEU A 19 -3.83 -9.24 18.55
N THR A 20 -4.43 -10.21 19.25
CA THR A 20 -3.83 -11.52 19.50
C THR A 20 -4.24 -12.61 18.50
N CYS A 21 -5.10 -12.31 17.52
CA CYS A 21 -5.55 -13.27 16.51
C CYS A 21 -4.93 -12.97 15.12
N PRO A 22 -3.89 -13.71 14.68
CA PRO A 22 -3.18 -13.47 13.42
C PRO A 22 -4.04 -13.67 12.16
N SER A 23 -5.18 -14.34 12.30
CA SER A 23 -6.09 -14.70 11.20
C SER A 23 -7.15 -13.64 10.90
N LEU A 24 -7.44 -12.71 11.82
CA LEU A 24 -8.51 -11.71 11.68
C LEU A 24 -8.01 -10.33 11.21
N SER A 25 -6.75 -9.98 11.51
CA SER A 25 -6.13 -8.71 11.10
C SER A 25 -6.06 -8.53 9.58
N LEU A 26 -5.84 -9.63 8.84
CA LEU A 26 -5.79 -9.62 7.37
C LEU A 26 -7.17 -9.43 6.70
N PHE A 27 -8.26 -9.76 7.40
CA PHE A 27 -9.62 -9.68 6.85
C PHE A 27 -10.22 -8.27 7.01
N SER A 28 -9.98 -7.61 8.14
CA SER A 28 -10.42 -6.23 8.36
C SER A 28 -9.68 -5.23 7.46
N GLY A 29 -8.39 -5.44 7.18
CA GLY A 29 -7.60 -4.53 6.33
C GLY A 29 -8.10 -4.45 4.89
N LYS A 30 -8.58 -5.55 4.31
CA LYS A 30 -9.09 -5.58 2.92
C LYS A 30 -10.43 -4.87 2.77
N CYS A 31 -11.35 -5.04 3.71
CA CYS A 31 -12.62 -4.33 3.71
C CYS A 31 -12.41 -2.82 3.96
N SER A 32 -11.48 -2.48 4.87
CA SER A 32 -11.11 -1.08 5.12
C SER A 32 -10.40 -0.44 3.93
N ALA A 33 -9.54 -1.18 3.21
CA ALA A 33 -8.87 -0.69 2.02
C ALA A 33 -9.84 -0.45 0.86
N ALA A 34 -10.81 -1.33 0.65
CA ALA A 34 -11.86 -1.13 -0.35
C ALA A 34 -12.76 0.07 -0.02
N ALA A 35 -13.13 0.24 1.26
CA ALA A 35 -13.86 1.44 1.69
C ALA A 35 -13.02 2.71 1.52
N LEU A 36 -11.72 2.63 1.80
CA LEU A 36 -10.80 3.75 1.65
C LEU A 36 -10.61 4.14 0.18
N ASP A 37 -10.55 3.19 -0.75
CA ASP A 37 -10.48 3.44 -2.19
C ASP A 37 -11.73 4.20 -2.68
N VAL A 38 -12.92 3.84 -2.19
CA VAL A 38 -14.16 4.59 -2.46
C VAL A 38 -14.09 6.00 -1.88
N LEU A 39 -13.61 6.16 -0.64
CA LEU A 39 -13.46 7.47 -0.02
C LEU A 39 -12.41 8.33 -0.74
N ALA A 40 -11.30 7.76 -1.17
CA ALA A 40 -10.27 8.45 -1.94
C ALA A 40 -10.83 8.97 -3.26
N ASN A 41 -11.70 8.21 -3.92
CA ASN A 41 -12.36 8.66 -5.15
C ASN A 41 -13.38 9.79 -4.90
N VAL A 42 -13.98 9.87 -3.71
CA VAL A 42 -14.95 10.91 -3.34
C VAL A 42 -14.25 12.19 -2.86
N PHE A 43 -13.28 12.06 -1.94
CA PHE A 43 -12.61 13.19 -1.27
C PHE A 43 -11.33 13.64 -1.97
N ARG A 44 -10.75 12.81 -2.84
CA ARG A 44 -9.53 13.12 -3.62
C ARG A 44 -8.42 13.64 -2.71
N ASP A 45 -7.72 14.69 -3.14
CA ASP A 45 -6.54 15.24 -2.47
C ASP A 45 -6.83 15.81 -1.07
N ASP A 46 -8.08 16.13 -0.73
CA ASP A 46 -8.45 16.59 0.64
C ASP A 46 -8.22 15.48 1.69
N LEU A 47 -8.26 14.22 1.25
CA LEU A 47 -7.99 13.06 2.09
C LEU A 47 -6.48 12.91 2.41
N LEU A 48 -5.59 13.49 1.61
CA LEU A 48 -4.14 13.35 1.78
C LEU A 48 -3.62 14.08 3.03
N LEU A 49 -4.22 15.22 3.38
CA LEU A 49 -3.81 16.05 4.53
C LEU A 49 -3.73 15.25 5.85
N PRO A 50 -4.76 14.50 6.27
CA PRO A 50 -4.68 13.68 7.47
C PRO A 50 -3.93 12.35 7.26
N ILE A 51 -3.89 11.80 6.04
CA ILE A 51 -3.34 10.46 5.78
C ILE A 51 -1.82 10.46 5.62
N LEU A 52 -1.23 11.49 5.01
CA LEU A 52 0.22 11.57 4.77
C LEU A 52 1.10 11.41 6.02
N PRO A 53 0.85 12.08 7.16
CA PRO A 53 1.67 11.89 8.35
C PRO A 53 1.57 10.45 8.88
N LEU A 54 0.36 9.88 8.87
CA LEU A 54 0.13 8.49 9.29
C LEU A 54 0.84 7.50 8.36
N LEU A 55 0.79 7.71 7.04
CA LEU A 55 1.47 6.85 6.07
C LEU A 55 2.97 6.79 6.30
N LYS A 56 3.61 7.92 6.63
CA LYS A 56 5.04 7.94 6.95
C LYS A 56 5.35 7.09 8.18
N GLU A 57 4.54 7.18 9.23
CA GLU A 57 4.71 6.34 10.42
C GLU A 57 4.52 4.85 10.11
N LEU A 58 3.56 4.50 9.25
CA LEU A 58 3.26 3.12 8.90
C LEU A 58 4.34 2.51 7.99
N LEU A 59 4.75 3.19 6.92
CA LEU A 59 5.67 2.67 5.90
C LEU A 59 7.06 2.37 6.47
N PHE A 60 7.54 3.22 7.38
CA PHE A 60 8.85 3.09 8.00
C PHE A 60 8.84 2.34 9.35
N HIS A 61 7.69 1.76 9.72
CA HIS A 61 7.58 1.02 10.97
C HIS A 61 8.45 -0.26 10.95
N PRO A 62 9.13 -0.60 12.06
CA PRO A 62 9.96 -1.82 12.15
C PRO A 62 9.14 -3.11 12.05
N GLU A 63 7.89 -3.10 12.56
CA GLU A 63 6.97 -4.23 12.47
C GLU A 63 6.42 -4.40 11.04
N TRP A 64 6.59 -5.59 10.48
CA TRP A 64 6.23 -5.86 9.08
C TRP A 64 4.72 -5.81 8.83
N VAL A 65 3.90 -6.13 9.85
CA VAL A 65 2.43 -6.07 9.76
C VAL A 65 1.96 -4.64 9.57
N ILE A 66 2.56 -3.70 10.30
CA ILE A 66 2.20 -2.28 10.25
C ILE A 66 2.67 -1.68 8.91
N LYS A 67 3.87 -2.05 8.47
CA LYS A 67 4.39 -1.69 7.15
C LYS A 67 3.49 -2.19 6.01
N GLU A 68 3.08 -3.46 6.06
CA GLU A 68 2.17 -4.07 5.08
C GLU A 68 0.86 -3.29 4.98
N SER A 69 0.28 -2.92 6.12
CA SER A 69 -0.92 -2.10 6.18
C SER A 69 -0.72 -0.71 5.59
N GLY A 70 0.45 -0.08 5.83
CA GLY A 70 0.82 1.19 5.19
C GLY A 70 0.89 1.09 3.66
N ILE A 71 1.49 0.03 3.14
CA ILE A 71 1.61 -0.21 1.69
C ILE A 71 0.22 -0.48 1.07
N LEU A 72 -0.66 -1.20 1.78
CA LEU A 72 -2.05 -1.42 1.38
C LEU A 72 -2.84 -0.12 1.29
N VAL A 73 -2.77 0.73 2.33
CA VAL A 73 -3.43 2.04 2.38
C VAL A 73 -2.95 2.91 1.22
N LEU A 74 -1.64 2.90 0.97
CA LEU A 74 -1.03 3.64 -0.13
C LEU A 74 -1.60 3.22 -1.50
N GLY A 75 -1.72 1.91 -1.77
CA GLY A 75 -2.31 1.42 -3.01
C GLY A 75 -3.81 1.70 -3.15
N ALA A 76 -4.53 1.77 -2.02
CA ALA A 76 -5.95 2.10 -1.99
C ALA A 76 -6.22 3.58 -2.32
N ILE A 77 -5.37 4.51 -1.89
CA ILE A 77 -5.56 5.94 -2.19
C ILE A 77 -5.05 6.33 -3.58
N ALA A 78 -4.28 5.45 -4.25
CA ALA A 78 -3.58 5.77 -5.50
C ALA A 78 -4.51 6.28 -6.61
N GLU A 79 -5.70 5.71 -6.78
CA GLU A 79 -6.63 6.07 -7.87
C GLU A 79 -7.31 7.42 -7.64
N GLY A 80 -7.73 7.71 -6.40
CA GLY A 80 -8.42 8.95 -6.06
C GLY A 80 -7.49 10.15 -5.79
N CYS A 81 -6.25 9.89 -5.33
CA CYS A 81 -5.33 10.92 -4.84
C CYS A 81 -4.03 11.01 -5.67
N MET A 82 -4.03 10.50 -6.91
CA MET A 82 -2.82 10.45 -7.75
C MET A 82 -2.13 11.81 -7.87
N GLN A 83 -2.90 12.88 -8.07
CA GLN A 83 -2.37 14.22 -8.34
C GLN A 83 -1.56 14.77 -7.15
N GLY A 84 -2.09 14.67 -5.92
CA GLY A 84 -1.35 15.05 -4.73
C GLY A 84 -0.18 14.11 -4.38
N MET A 85 -0.23 12.86 -4.85
CA MET A 85 0.84 11.87 -4.61
C MET A 85 2.06 12.07 -5.51
N ILE A 86 1.92 12.67 -6.71
CA ILE A 86 3.01 12.84 -7.70
C ILE A 86 4.29 13.43 -7.08
N ALA A 87 4.17 14.38 -6.16
CA ALA A 87 5.33 15.00 -5.50
C ALA A 87 6.15 14.02 -4.64
N TYR A 88 5.53 12.94 -4.16
CA TYR A 88 6.15 11.94 -3.27
C TYR A 88 6.61 10.68 -4.01
N LEU A 89 6.07 10.41 -5.21
CA LEU A 89 6.40 9.21 -5.99
C LEU A 89 7.89 9.02 -6.30
N PRO A 90 8.71 10.07 -6.55
CA PRO A 90 10.14 9.91 -6.78
C PRO A 90 10.90 9.24 -5.62
N GLU A 91 10.46 9.44 -4.38
CA GLU A 91 11.05 8.80 -3.19
C GLU A 91 10.35 7.46 -2.89
N LEU A 92 9.04 7.42 -3.09
CA LEU A 92 8.20 6.29 -2.71
C LEU A 92 8.39 5.07 -3.63
N ILE A 93 8.51 5.27 -4.93
CA ILE A 93 8.64 4.17 -5.90
C ILE A 93 9.95 3.38 -5.67
N PRO A 94 11.13 4.02 -5.53
CA PRO A 94 12.34 3.31 -5.13
C PRO A 94 12.20 2.55 -3.81
N HIS A 95 11.54 3.13 -2.81
CA HIS A 95 11.28 2.46 -1.54
C HIS A 95 10.41 1.20 -1.71
N LEU A 96 9.30 1.31 -2.47
CA LEU A 96 8.45 0.16 -2.78
C LEU A 96 9.21 -0.91 -3.57
N VAL A 97 10.05 -0.53 -4.53
CA VAL A 97 10.89 -1.49 -5.26
C VAL A 97 11.84 -2.24 -4.31
N GLN A 98 12.37 -1.59 -3.26
CA GLN A 98 13.14 -2.29 -2.23
C GLN A 98 12.27 -3.25 -1.40
N CYS A 99 11.03 -2.87 -1.08
CA CYS A 99 10.07 -3.72 -0.37
C CYS A 99 9.71 -5.00 -1.15
N LEU A 100 9.90 -5.03 -2.47
CA LEU A 100 9.74 -6.28 -3.24
C LEU A 100 10.72 -7.36 -2.80
N SER A 101 11.84 -7.01 -2.17
CA SER A 101 12.82 -7.98 -1.65
C SER A 101 12.69 -8.24 -0.14
N ASP A 102 11.55 -7.88 0.47
CA ASP A 102 11.28 -8.16 1.89
C ASP A 102 11.23 -9.68 2.18
N LYS A 103 11.62 -10.06 3.39
CA LYS A 103 11.58 -11.46 3.87
C LYS A 103 10.17 -12.03 3.90
N LYS A 104 9.16 -11.19 4.15
CA LYS A 104 7.75 -11.59 4.29
C LYS A 104 7.04 -11.57 2.95
N ALA A 105 6.49 -12.73 2.56
CA ALA A 105 5.77 -12.87 1.29
C ALA A 105 4.54 -11.94 1.17
N LEU A 106 3.87 -11.65 2.29
CA LEU A 106 2.73 -10.71 2.30
C LEU A 106 3.16 -9.30 1.90
N VAL A 107 4.26 -8.79 2.48
CA VAL A 107 4.83 -7.48 2.13
C VAL A 107 5.18 -7.44 0.64
N ARG A 108 5.84 -8.47 0.11
CA ARG A 108 6.15 -8.55 -1.33
C ARG A 108 4.90 -8.52 -2.19
N SER A 109 3.90 -9.33 -1.85
CA SER A 109 2.64 -9.44 -2.61
C SER A 109 1.87 -8.13 -2.63
N ILE A 110 1.70 -7.46 -1.48
CA ILE A 110 1.00 -6.18 -1.44
C ILE A 110 1.78 -5.09 -2.15
N THR A 111 3.11 -5.13 -2.08
CA THR A 111 3.98 -4.18 -2.79
C THR A 111 3.83 -4.31 -4.29
N CYS A 112 3.77 -5.53 -4.84
CA CYS A 112 3.48 -5.74 -6.26
C CYS A 112 2.14 -5.09 -6.65
N TRP A 113 1.09 -5.33 -5.84
CA TRP A 113 -0.23 -4.74 -6.09
C TRP A 113 -0.22 -3.21 -6.01
N THR A 114 0.44 -2.62 -5.01
CA THR A 114 0.53 -1.16 -4.89
C THR A 114 1.33 -0.53 -6.03
N LEU A 115 2.42 -1.17 -6.47
CA LEU A 115 3.21 -0.71 -7.62
C LEU A 115 2.41 -0.74 -8.92
N SER A 116 1.51 -1.71 -9.11
CA SER A 116 0.67 -1.75 -10.31
C SER A 116 -0.32 -0.58 -10.36
N ARG A 117 -0.79 -0.08 -9.21
CA ARG A 117 -1.63 1.13 -9.12
C ARG A 117 -0.89 2.41 -9.55
N TYR A 118 0.44 2.44 -9.40
CA TYR A 118 1.29 3.55 -9.85
C TYR A 118 1.96 3.31 -11.20
N ALA A 119 1.65 2.19 -11.89
CA ALA A 119 2.29 1.83 -13.15
C ALA A 119 2.18 2.94 -14.21
N HIS A 120 1.02 3.60 -14.29
CA HIS A 120 0.80 4.71 -15.24
C HIS A 120 1.80 5.86 -15.03
N TRP A 121 2.11 6.20 -13.78
CA TRP A 121 3.11 7.21 -13.49
C TRP A 121 4.53 6.71 -13.80
N VAL A 122 4.83 5.45 -13.48
CA VAL A 122 6.17 4.87 -13.74
C VAL A 122 6.50 4.88 -15.24
N VAL A 123 5.54 4.54 -16.10
CA VAL A 123 5.74 4.53 -17.56
C VAL A 123 5.76 5.93 -18.17
N SER A 124 5.22 6.94 -17.48
CA SER A 124 5.28 8.34 -17.93
C SER A 124 6.63 9.00 -17.64
N GLN A 125 7.49 8.37 -16.81
CA GLN A 125 8.84 8.84 -16.53
C GLN A 125 9.86 8.27 -17.53
N PRO A 126 11.08 8.83 -17.62
CA PRO A 126 12.14 8.24 -18.42
C PRO A 126 12.35 6.75 -18.07
N PRO A 127 12.29 5.83 -19.06
CA PRO A 127 12.26 4.38 -18.81
C PRO A 127 13.43 3.86 -17.98
N ASP A 128 14.58 4.52 -18.09
CA ASP A 128 15.81 4.12 -17.42
C ASP A 128 15.79 4.39 -15.91
N THR A 129 14.94 5.30 -15.45
CA THR A 129 14.95 5.77 -14.05
C THR A 129 14.14 4.86 -13.13
N TYR A 130 12.92 4.49 -13.54
CA TYR A 130 11.99 3.74 -12.67
C TYR A 130 11.52 2.43 -13.29
N LEU A 131 11.24 2.41 -14.61
CA LEU A 131 10.70 1.23 -15.27
C LEU A 131 11.71 0.08 -15.33
N LYS A 132 12.96 0.33 -15.74
CA LYS A 132 14.00 -0.71 -15.80
C LYS A 132 14.25 -1.39 -14.44
N PRO A 133 14.48 -0.65 -13.33
CA PRO A 133 14.61 -1.26 -12.00
C PRO A 133 13.36 -2.04 -11.58
N LEU A 134 12.17 -1.46 -11.80
CA LEU A 134 10.90 -2.09 -11.46
C LEU A 134 10.72 -3.41 -12.19
N MET A 135 10.90 -3.43 -13.52
CA MET A 135 10.78 -4.65 -14.33
C MET A 135 11.77 -5.72 -13.87
N THR A 136 13.01 -5.33 -13.56
CA THR A 136 14.04 -6.27 -13.08
C THR A 136 13.62 -6.95 -11.78
N GLU A 137 13.07 -6.20 -10.82
CA GLU A 137 12.60 -6.77 -9.56
C GLU A 137 11.30 -7.57 -9.73
N LEU A 138 10.36 -7.11 -10.55
CA LEU A 138 9.12 -7.86 -10.83
C LEU A 138 9.40 -9.21 -11.49
N LEU A 139 10.32 -9.27 -12.46
CA LEU A 139 10.72 -10.53 -13.10
C LEU A 139 11.30 -11.53 -12.08
N LYS A 140 12.07 -11.05 -11.10
CA LYS A 140 12.54 -11.90 -9.98
C LYS A 140 11.40 -12.37 -9.07
N ARG A 141 10.27 -11.66 -9.02
CA ARG A 141 9.09 -12.03 -8.22
C ARG A 141 8.14 -13.00 -8.93
N ILE A 142 8.16 -13.05 -10.26
CA ILE A 142 7.46 -14.11 -11.03
C ILE A 142 8.01 -15.49 -10.66
N LEU A 143 9.29 -15.58 -10.32
CA LEU A 143 9.96 -16.80 -9.87
C LEU A 143 10.00 -16.95 -8.34
N ASP A 144 9.19 -16.20 -7.59
CA ASP A 144 9.17 -16.28 -6.12
C ASP A 144 8.71 -17.66 -5.64
N SER A 145 9.27 -18.14 -4.53
CA SER A 145 8.84 -19.38 -3.87
C SER A 145 7.34 -19.41 -3.49
N ASN A 146 6.71 -18.24 -3.31
CA ASN A 146 5.33 -18.13 -2.85
C ASN A 146 4.38 -17.82 -4.02
N LYS A 147 3.42 -18.72 -4.25
CA LYS A 147 2.42 -18.59 -5.33
C LYS A 147 1.64 -17.27 -5.32
N ARG A 148 1.31 -16.72 -4.13
CA ARG A 148 0.59 -15.43 -4.03
C ARG A 148 1.44 -14.24 -4.48
N VAL A 149 2.75 -14.33 -4.30
CA VAL A 149 3.69 -13.30 -4.78
C VAL A 149 3.82 -13.40 -6.30
N GLN A 150 3.89 -14.61 -6.85
CA GLN A 150 3.89 -14.83 -8.30
C GLN A 150 2.62 -14.26 -8.95
N GLU A 151 1.44 -14.60 -8.41
CA GLU A 151 0.15 -14.09 -8.90
C GLU A 151 0.08 -12.56 -8.85
N ALA A 152 0.58 -11.95 -7.77
CA ALA A 152 0.61 -10.49 -7.64
C ALA A 152 1.62 -9.82 -8.57
N ALA A 153 2.75 -10.48 -8.88
CA ALA A 153 3.78 -9.96 -9.79
C ALA A 153 3.35 -10.00 -11.26
N CYS A 154 2.44 -10.91 -11.62
CA CYS A 154 1.88 -11.03 -12.97
C CYS A 154 0.67 -10.13 -13.24
N ARG A 155 0.26 -9.31 -12.27
CA ARG A 155 -0.95 -8.49 -12.32
C ARG A 155 -0.66 -7.06 -12.73
#